data_AF-A0AAJ3HLJ0-F1
#
_entry.id   AF-A0AAJ3HLJ0-F1
#
_cell.length_a   1.000
_cell.length_b   1.000
_cell.length_c   1.000
_cell.angle_alpha   90.00
_cell.angle_beta   90.00
_cell.angle_gamma   90.00
#
_symmetry.space_group_name_H-M   'P 1'
#
loop_
_entity.id
_entity.type
_entity.pdbx_description
1 polymer ?
#
loop_
_entity_poly.entity_id
_entity_poly.type
_entity_poly.pdbx_seq_one_letter_code
_entity_poly.pdbx_strand_id
1 'polypeptide(L)'
;MVLGELRNVMRSTRVRILVAILLATTLAMTLVGVSTYTLGRQQTLATIDARLEHSAELIAFMVVGSGDSADAPATSDAAVDAVMRRWIFAEDETAIGVRADGSTVAPSAPSAFRLDDDPRLLDTITARASRGVVTGEATGDRTVRYAIIPVQVVGDPSVAHVVIATDVHAALAESRGILAVEIVVAVVCLLLLGLVGWQLAGGLLHPIRLLRDAAARITESDLDERIPVVGRDDVSELTTTVNGMLDRLDEAFTSQRQLLDDVGHELKTPLTIVRGHLELLDPSDPAEVAATRDLALDELDRMSSLVADITELSTAGLASTLDREPVDIEAFTASVHEKATAISPEHEWTLGEQAALTADVDAGRLAQAWLQLADNAAKYSPAGSTIVISSRFDESDDPALVLSVADDGPGVPEALRERIFDRFTRVSGGRGVAGSGLGLSIVQAIAAAHGGWAEVEDTRQAGSLFSIRLPLAVADDDEGSDTDLDLDPDETAAIPRSAMAQAIALREAQAAQDAAEAQTTAAMQAGPTPGDARPANDEPPRSRAPSPEDDFPDLVDTSARRSAPEDHA
;
A
#
# COMPACT_ATOMS: atom_id res chain seq x y z
N MET A 1 -13.34 -29.47 25.24
CA MET A 1 -13.62 -28.05 25.56
C MET A 1 -12.52 -27.13 25.04
N VAL A 2 -11.24 -27.40 25.35
CA VAL A 2 -10.06 -26.60 24.91
C VAL A 2 -9.93 -26.41 23.38
N LEU A 3 -10.21 -27.43 22.56
CA LEU A 3 -10.16 -27.32 21.09
C LEU A 3 -11.26 -26.40 20.49
N GLY A 4 -12.38 -26.20 21.19
CA GLY A 4 -13.47 -25.33 20.74
C GLY A 4 -13.17 -23.85 20.98
N GLU A 5 -12.53 -23.53 22.12
CA GLU A 5 -12.09 -22.18 22.47
C GLU A 5 -10.91 -21.72 21.62
N LEU A 6 -9.93 -22.60 21.37
CA LEU A 6 -8.82 -22.32 20.45
C LEU A 6 -9.31 -21.95 19.03
N ARG A 7 -10.37 -22.60 18.55
CA ARG A 7 -10.95 -22.31 17.23
C ARG A 7 -11.59 -20.92 17.14
N ASN A 8 -12.20 -20.45 18.22
CA ASN A 8 -12.78 -19.10 18.29
C ASN A 8 -11.72 -18.02 18.44
N VAL A 9 -10.65 -18.27 19.21
CA VAL A 9 -9.51 -17.35 19.34
C VAL A 9 -8.72 -17.25 18.03
N MET A 10 -8.56 -18.37 17.30
CA MET A 10 -7.99 -18.39 15.95
C MET A 10 -8.84 -17.71 14.86
N ARG A 11 -10.05 -17.22 15.14
CA ARG A 11 -10.77 -16.38 14.15
C ARG A 11 -10.14 -15.00 13.98
N SER A 12 -9.44 -14.49 14.99
CA SER A 12 -8.79 -13.19 14.90
C SER A 12 -7.55 -13.24 14.00
N THR A 13 -7.50 -12.42 12.96
CA THR A 13 -6.32 -12.27 12.08
C THR A 13 -5.05 -11.98 12.88
N ARG A 14 -5.16 -11.19 13.94
CA ARG A 14 -4.09 -10.91 14.91
C ARG A 14 -3.47 -12.18 15.50
N VAL A 15 -4.31 -13.10 15.98
CA VAL A 15 -3.85 -14.35 16.60
C VAL A 15 -3.21 -15.25 15.55
N ARG A 16 -3.78 -15.34 14.34
CA ARG A 16 -3.23 -16.20 13.28
C ARG A 16 -1.83 -15.77 12.87
N ILE A 17 -1.63 -14.47 12.62
CA ILE A 17 -0.32 -13.93 12.22
C ILE A 17 0.69 -14.17 13.33
N LEU A 18 0.33 -13.89 14.58
CA LEU A 18 1.24 -14.04 15.72
C LEU A 18 1.61 -15.51 15.97
N VAL A 19 0.64 -16.43 15.88
CA VAL A 19 0.89 -17.87 15.99
C VAL A 19 1.77 -18.36 14.84
N ALA A 20 1.54 -17.92 13.60
CA ALA A 20 2.36 -18.30 12.46
C ALA A 20 3.82 -17.85 12.62
N ILE A 21 4.03 -16.60 13.04
CA ILE A 21 5.37 -16.05 13.32
C ILE A 21 6.05 -16.84 14.44
N LEU A 22 5.37 -17.03 15.59
CA LEU A 22 5.94 -17.78 16.71
C LEU A 22 6.27 -19.24 16.34
N LEU A 23 5.43 -19.90 15.55
CA LEU A 23 5.70 -21.27 15.09
C LEU A 23 6.90 -21.32 14.14
N ALA A 24 6.99 -20.40 13.18
CA ALA A 24 8.12 -20.31 12.26
C ALA A 24 9.44 -20.03 13.02
N THR A 25 9.43 -19.09 13.96
CA THR A 25 10.59 -18.78 14.81
C THR A 25 10.97 -19.97 15.69
N THR A 26 9.99 -20.65 16.30
CA THR A 26 10.26 -21.85 17.12
C THR A 26 10.90 -22.95 16.29
N LEU A 27 10.41 -23.20 15.07
CA LEU A 27 10.99 -24.18 14.16
C LEU A 27 12.44 -23.80 13.78
N ALA A 28 12.68 -22.55 13.42
CA ALA A 28 14.01 -22.05 13.08
C ALA A 28 14.99 -22.18 14.26
N MET A 29 14.60 -21.77 15.46
CA MET A 29 15.42 -21.89 16.67
C MET A 29 15.69 -23.35 17.04
N THR A 30 14.71 -24.23 16.88
CA THR A 30 14.88 -25.67 17.12
C THR A 30 15.89 -26.26 16.13
N LEU A 31 15.81 -25.88 14.85
CA LEU A 31 16.75 -26.33 13.83
C LEU A 31 18.18 -25.86 14.13
N VAL A 32 18.34 -24.60 14.52
CA VAL A 32 19.64 -24.03 14.90
C VAL A 32 20.20 -24.77 16.13
N GLY A 33 19.41 -24.96 17.19
CA GLY A 33 19.91 -25.61 18.41
C GLY A 33 20.22 -27.09 18.22
N VAL A 34 19.42 -27.81 17.44
CA VAL A 34 19.76 -29.19 17.06
C VAL A 34 21.06 -29.22 16.26
N SER A 35 21.21 -28.34 15.27
CA SER A 35 22.41 -28.25 14.44
C SER A 35 23.66 -27.95 15.29
N THR A 36 23.63 -26.88 16.10
CA THR A 36 24.72 -26.49 16.99
C THR A 36 25.11 -27.59 17.96
N TYR A 37 24.13 -28.24 18.60
CA TYR A 37 24.39 -29.36 19.51
C TYR A 37 25.02 -30.55 18.78
N THR A 38 24.50 -30.92 17.61
CA THR A 38 25.06 -32.05 16.84
C THR A 38 26.48 -31.78 16.36
N LEU A 39 26.76 -30.57 15.87
CA LEU A 39 28.08 -30.17 15.40
C LEU A 39 29.08 -30.09 16.55
N GLY A 40 28.69 -29.47 17.67
CA GLY A 40 29.50 -29.40 18.89
C GLY A 40 29.82 -30.79 19.42
N ARG A 41 28.82 -31.68 19.51
CA ARG A 41 29.03 -33.08 19.91
C ARG A 41 30.00 -33.81 18.99
N GLN A 42 29.88 -33.65 17.67
CA GLN A 42 30.79 -34.28 16.71
C GLN A 42 32.24 -33.75 16.87
N GLN A 43 32.40 -32.44 17.07
CA GLN A 43 33.71 -31.82 17.31
C GLN A 43 34.36 -32.31 18.61
N THR A 44 33.60 -32.40 19.71
CA THR A 44 34.11 -32.93 20.98
C THR A 44 34.55 -34.38 20.83
N LEU A 45 33.73 -35.22 20.19
CA LEU A 45 34.07 -36.63 19.96
C LEU A 45 35.31 -36.81 19.08
N ALA A 46 35.43 -36.03 18.00
CA ALA A 46 36.62 -36.03 17.15
C ALA A 46 37.88 -35.54 17.89
N THR A 47 37.73 -34.58 18.80
CA THR A 47 38.83 -34.10 19.66
C THR A 47 39.29 -35.19 20.63
N ILE A 48 38.36 -35.96 21.21
CA ILE A 48 38.70 -37.11 22.05
C ILE A 48 39.47 -38.16 21.23
N ASP A 49 38.99 -38.51 20.03
CA ASP A 49 39.66 -39.51 19.18
C ASP A 49 41.08 -39.08 18.81
N ALA A 50 41.27 -37.82 18.40
CA ALA A 50 42.58 -37.28 18.07
C ALA A 50 43.53 -37.23 19.29
N ARG A 51 43.01 -36.90 20.48
CA ARG A 51 43.79 -36.94 21.73
C ARG A 51 44.21 -38.36 22.10
N LEU A 52 43.33 -39.34 21.95
CA LEU A 52 43.62 -40.75 22.22
C LEU A 52 44.70 -41.30 21.26
N GLU A 53 44.61 -40.96 19.96
CA GLU A 53 45.61 -41.34 18.97
C GLU A 53 46.97 -40.70 19.26
N HIS A 54 47.01 -39.39 19.55
CA HIS A 54 48.23 -38.70 19.94
C HIS A 54 48.85 -39.28 21.24
N SER A 55 48.02 -39.65 22.20
CA SER A 55 48.48 -40.28 23.44
C SER A 55 49.09 -41.66 23.18
N ALA A 56 48.54 -42.42 22.23
CA ALA A 56 49.10 -43.69 21.79
C ALA A 56 50.49 -43.52 21.17
N GLU A 57 50.68 -42.50 20.33
CA GLU A 57 51.99 -42.18 19.75
C GLU A 57 53.03 -41.80 20.81
N LEU A 58 52.65 -40.97 21.78
CA LEU A 58 53.54 -40.56 22.88
C LEU A 58 53.96 -41.74 23.75
N ILE A 59 53.03 -42.65 24.07
CA ILE A 59 53.34 -43.88 24.83
C ILE A 59 54.25 -44.80 24.03
N ALA A 60 53.97 -45.02 22.75
CA ALA A 60 54.84 -45.79 21.87
C ALA A 60 56.25 -45.19 21.82
N PHE A 61 56.36 -43.86 21.71
CA PHE A 61 57.64 -43.16 21.72
C PHE A 61 58.38 -43.30 23.05
N MET A 62 57.70 -43.20 24.20
CA MET A 62 58.32 -43.41 25.51
C MET A 62 58.88 -44.83 25.65
N VAL A 63 58.15 -45.84 25.20
CA VAL A 63 58.60 -47.24 25.31
C VAL A 63 59.80 -47.50 24.40
N VAL A 64 59.80 -46.98 23.17
CA VAL A 64 60.90 -47.18 22.19
C VAL A 64 62.12 -46.31 22.52
N GLY A 65 61.92 -45.03 22.86
CA GLY A 65 62.98 -44.06 23.15
C GLY A 65 63.72 -44.31 24.46
N SER A 66 63.17 -45.14 25.34
CA SER A 66 63.82 -45.56 26.59
C SER A 66 64.97 -46.55 26.38
N GLY A 67 64.99 -47.30 25.26
CA GLY A 67 65.82 -48.49 25.07
C GLY A 67 67.34 -48.29 25.13
N ASP A 68 67.84 -47.06 24.99
CA ASP A 68 69.28 -46.73 25.00
C ASP A 68 69.75 -46.11 26.34
N SER A 69 68.88 -46.04 27.35
CA SER A 69 69.20 -45.49 28.67
C SER A 69 69.49 -46.59 29.70
N ALA A 70 70.37 -46.32 30.68
CA ALA A 70 70.69 -47.27 31.76
C ALA A 70 69.47 -47.59 32.66
N ASP A 71 68.43 -46.75 32.62
CA ASP A 71 67.17 -46.89 33.36
C ASP A 71 66.01 -47.41 32.47
N ALA A 72 66.32 -47.97 31.29
CA ALA A 72 65.32 -48.54 30.40
C ALA A 72 64.60 -49.73 31.06
N PRO A 73 63.25 -49.81 30.98
CA PRO A 73 62.53 -50.98 31.46
C PRO A 73 62.94 -52.23 30.68
N ALA A 74 63.35 -53.29 31.40
CA ALA A 74 63.84 -54.53 30.80
C ALA A 74 62.71 -55.49 30.33
N THR A 75 61.47 -55.26 30.76
CA THR A 75 60.29 -56.08 30.40
C THR A 75 59.11 -55.18 30.02
N SER A 76 58.17 -55.72 29.25
CA SER A 76 56.93 -55.05 28.86
C SER A 76 56.10 -54.61 30.08
N ASP A 77 56.05 -55.43 31.13
CA ASP A 77 55.37 -55.10 32.39
C ASP A 77 56.05 -53.94 33.13
N ALA A 78 57.40 -53.92 33.17
CA ALA A 78 58.15 -52.82 33.78
C ALA A 78 57.99 -51.50 32.99
N ALA A 79 57.79 -51.60 31.67
CA ALA A 79 57.51 -50.45 30.83
C ALA A 79 56.12 -49.87 31.10
N VAL A 80 55.09 -50.70 31.26
CA VAL A 80 53.75 -50.26 31.69
C VAL A 80 53.80 -49.59 33.05
N ASP A 81 54.53 -50.16 34.02
CA ASP A 81 54.72 -49.54 35.34
C ASP A 81 55.41 -48.16 35.24
N ALA A 82 56.36 -48.01 34.32
CA ALA A 82 57.05 -46.74 34.08
C ALA A 82 56.11 -45.67 33.47
N VAL A 83 55.27 -46.07 32.50
CA VAL A 83 54.26 -45.19 31.90
C VAL A 83 53.24 -44.77 32.96
N MET A 84 52.71 -45.69 33.76
CA MET A 84 51.72 -45.41 34.81
C MET A 84 52.23 -44.53 35.97
N ARG A 85 53.56 -44.46 36.17
CA ARG A 85 54.20 -43.56 37.14
C ARG A 85 54.49 -42.18 36.58
N ARG A 86 54.75 -42.06 35.28
CA ARG A 86 55.19 -40.80 34.62
C ARG A 86 54.03 -40.02 34.00
N TRP A 87 52.97 -40.70 33.57
CA TRP A 87 51.89 -40.07 32.82
C TRP A 87 51.05 -39.11 33.68
N ILE A 88 50.72 -37.96 33.10
CA ILE A 88 49.82 -36.95 33.69
C ILE A 88 48.54 -36.95 32.87
N PHE A 89 47.41 -37.21 33.54
CA PHE A 89 46.10 -37.35 32.90
C PHE A 89 45.40 -36.00 32.76
N ALA A 90 44.59 -35.83 31.71
CA ALA A 90 43.64 -34.72 31.61
C ALA A 90 42.48 -34.88 32.63
N GLU A 91 41.73 -33.80 32.87
CA GLU A 91 40.64 -33.76 33.86
C GLU A 91 39.49 -34.75 33.60
N ASP A 92 39.33 -35.25 32.37
CA ASP A 92 38.29 -36.19 31.92
C ASP A 92 38.85 -37.57 31.53
N GLU A 93 40.15 -37.77 31.73
CA GLU A 93 40.91 -38.95 31.29
C GLU A 93 41.29 -39.84 32.48
N THR A 94 41.40 -41.14 32.21
CA THR A 94 42.04 -42.11 33.08
C THR A 94 42.85 -43.08 32.24
N ALA A 95 43.80 -43.76 32.88
CA ALA A 95 44.39 -44.95 32.28
C ALA A 95 44.46 -46.11 33.27
N ILE A 96 44.70 -47.30 32.74
CA ILE A 96 45.07 -48.47 33.51
C ILE A 96 46.10 -49.29 32.72
N GLY A 97 47.16 -49.71 33.39
CA GLY A 97 48.11 -50.67 32.86
C GLY A 97 47.56 -52.09 33.01
N VAL A 98 47.73 -52.92 31.99
CA VAL A 98 47.37 -54.34 32.01
C VAL A 98 48.63 -55.12 31.67
N ARG A 99 49.15 -55.87 32.63
CA ARG A 99 50.35 -56.69 32.47
C ARG A 99 50.07 -57.95 31.65
N ALA A 100 51.13 -58.62 31.21
CA ALA A 100 51.01 -59.82 30.40
C ALA A 100 50.31 -60.99 31.12
N ASP A 101 50.30 -60.99 32.45
CA ASP A 101 49.56 -61.97 33.29
C ASP A 101 48.09 -61.58 33.55
N GLY A 102 47.64 -60.45 33.00
CA GLY A 102 46.29 -59.90 33.20
C GLY A 102 46.12 -59.07 34.46
N SER A 103 47.14 -58.95 35.31
CA SER A 103 47.08 -58.07 36.49
C SER A 103 47.10 -56.60 36.09
N THR A 104 46.36 -55.77 36.83
CA THR A 104 46.19 -54.36 36.51
C THR A 104 47.08 -53.47 37.37
N VAL A 105 47.53 -52.37 36.77
CA VAL A 105 48.37 -51.35 37.40
C VAL A 105 47.62 -50.03 37.32
N ALA A 106 47.21 -49.55 38.48
CA ALA A 106 46.54 -48.27 38.58
C ALA A 106 47.51 -47.10 38.33
N PRO A 107 47.02 -45.97 37.83
CA PRO A 107 47.81 -44.75 37.70
C PRO A 107 48.24 -44.23 39.07
N SER A 108 49.44 -43.64 39.14
CA SER A 108 49.96 -43.07 40.38
C SER A 108 49.37 -41.69 40.70
N ALA A 109 48.90 -40.96 39.69
CA ALA A 109 48.21 -39.69 39.83
C ALA A 109 46.69 -39.89 39.98
N PRO A 110 45.97 -38.98 40.67
CA PRO A 110 44.52 -38.99 40.71
C PRO A 110 43.94 -38.84 39.29
N SER A 111 42.95 -39.66 38.95
CA SER A 111 42.19 -39.58 37.70
C SER A 111 40.73 -39.22 37.98
N ALA A 112 40.01 -38.76 36.96
CA ALA A 112 38.61 -38.36 37.05
C ALA A 112 37.67 -39.48 37.52
N PHE A 113 38.02 -40.71 37.11
CA PHE A 113 37.40 -41.97 37.52
C PHE A 113 38.43 -43.09 37.39
N ARG A 114 38.14 -44.27 37.91
CA ARG A 114 39.01 -45.43 37.72
C ARG A 114 38.33 -46.51 36.88
N LEU A 115 39.09 -47.13 35.98
CA LEU A 115 38.59 -48.21 35.13
C LEU A 115 38.42 -49.53 35.89
N ASP A 116 39.16 -49.73 37.00
CA ASP A 116 39.07 -50.90 37.86
C ASP A 116 37.84 -50.88 38.80
N ASP A 117 37.15 -49.76 38.94
CA ASP A 117 35.87 -49.66 39.66
C ASP A 117 34.73 -50.39 38.92
N ASP A 118 34.85 -50.57 37.59
CA ASP A 118 33.91 -51.33 36.75
C ASP A 118 34.63 -52.48 36.03
N PRO A 119 34.79 -53.65 36.68
CA PRO A 119 35.47 -54.80 36.10
C PRO A 119 34.85 -55.29 34.80
N ARG A 120 33.53 -55.13 34.62
CA ARG A 120 32.84 -55.56 33.39
C ARG A 120 33.18 -54.67 32.21
N LEU A 121 33.27 -53.36 32.44
CA LEU A 121 33.74 -52.41 31.43
C LEU A 121 35.19 -52.70 31.07
N LEU A 122 36.06 -52.92 32.06
CA LEU A 122 37.46 -53.22 31.83
C LEU A 122 37.65 -54.52 31.04
N ASP A 123 36.96 -55.60 31.41
CA ASP A 123 36.98 -56.87 30.67
C ASP A 123 36.49 -56.70 29.23
N THR A 124 35.45 -55.88 29.01
CA THR A 124 34.91 -55.59 27.67
C THR A 124 35.91 -54.82 26.80
N ILE A 125 36.71 -53.93 27.41
CA ILE A 125 37.75 -53.18 26.72
C ILE A 125 38.94 -54.10 26.42
N THR A 126 39.50 -54.76 27.44
CA THR A 126 40.70 -55.60 27.30
C THR A 126 40.47 -56.83 26.43
N ALA A 127 39.24 -57.35 26.33
CA ALA A 127 38.90 -58.41 25.37
C ALA A 127 39.14 -58.04 23.89
N ARG A 128 39.23 -56.74 23.58
CA ARG A 128 39.58 -56.23 22.24
C ARG A 128 41.05 -55.92 22.05
N ALA A 129 41.89 -56.23 23.06
CA ALA A 129 43.32 -55.98 22.99
C ALA A 129 43.95 -56.75 21.83
N SER A 130 44.89 -56.10 21.15
CA SER A 130 45.63 -56.67 20.03
C SER A 130 47.10 -56.25 20.10
N ARG A 131 47.89 -56.62 19.07
CA ARG A 131 49.27 -56.12 18.91
C ARG A 131 49.35 -54.75 18.23
N GLY A 132 48.22 -54.16 17.84
CA GLY A 132 48.11 -52.78 17.36
C GLY A 132 47.29 -51.92 18.31
N VAL A 133 47.32 -50.60 18.09
CA VAL A 133 46.46 -49.65 18.82
C VAL A 133 45.00 -49.90 18.42
N VAL A 134 44.13 -50.05 19.42
CA VAL A 134 42.69 -50.26 19.21
C VAL A 134 41.92 -49.14 19.89
N THR A 135 41.20 -48.33 19.12
CA THR A 135 40.27 -47.34 19.66
C THR A 135 38.83 -47.86 19.63
N GLY A 136 37.99 -47.38 20.53
CA GLY A 136 36.59 -47.77 20.56
C GLY A 136 35.77 -47.03 21.60
N GLU A 137 34.48 -47.38 21.65
CA GLU A 137 33.55 -46.91 22.66
C GLU A 137 33.01 -48.13 23.43
N ALA A 138 32.93 -48.01 24.75
CA ALA A 138 32.35 -49.03 25.61
C ALA A 138 31.45 -48.37 26.66
N THR A 139 30.35 -49.05 27.00
CA THR A 139 29.41 -48.57 28.01
C THR A 139 29.31 -49.60 29.13
N GLY A 140 29.63 -49.16 30.34
CA GLY A 140 29.38 -49.85 31.60
C GLY A 140 28.50 -48.98 32.48
N ASP A 141 28.96 -48.68 33.70
CA ASP A 141 28.33 -47.66 34.56
C ASP A 141 28.41 -46.25 33.95
N ARG A 142 29.39 -46.03 33.07
CA ARG A 142 29.55 -44.83 32.24
C ARG A 142 29.93 -45.21 30.81
N THR A 143 29.69 -44.31 29.88
CA THR A 143 30.14 -44.45 28.48
C THR A 143 31.50 -43.82 28.33
N VAL A 144 32.50 -44.62 27.95
CA VAL A 144 33.87 -44.16 27.72
C VAL A 144 34.27 -44.38 26.27
N ARG A 145 35.06 -43.43 25.75
CA ARG A 145 35.90 -43.68 24.58
C ARG A 145 37.30 -44.04 25.03
N TYR A 146 37.87 -45.08 24.47
CA TYR A 146 39.14 -45.64 24.92
C TYR A 146 40.10 -45.94 23.78
N ALA A 147 41.39 -46.01 24.13
CA ALA A 147 42.45 -46.54 23.30
C ALA A 147 43.24 -47.61 24.08
N ILE A 148 43.43 -48.77 23.47
CA ILE A 148 44.28 -49.85 23.97
C ILE A 148 45.61 -49.76 23.24
N ILE A 149 46.69 -49.52 23.97
CA ILE A 149 48.02 -49.27 23.43
C ILE A 149 48.92 -50.44 23.83
N PRO A 150 49.41 -51.25 22.87
CA PRO A 150 50.32 -52.34 23.18
C PRO A 150 51.69 -51.79 23.57
N VAL A 151 52.25 -52.32 24.65
CA VAL A 151 53.58 -52.02 25.16
C VAL A 151 54.41 -53.29 25.06
N GLN A 152 55.41 -53.27 24.17
CA GLN A 152 56.33 -54.38 23.98
C GLN A 152 57.78 -53.88 23.96
N VAL A 153 58.60 -54.40 24.88
CA VAL A 153 60.05 -54.12 24.92
C VAL A 153 60.79 -55.08 23.98
N VAL A 154 61.79 -54.57 23.25
CA VAL A 154 62.61 -55.38 22.34
C VAL A 154 63.36 -56.46 23.13
N GLY A 155 63.12 -57.72 22.80
CA GLY A 155 63.72 -58.88 23.50
C GLY A 155 62.80 -59.56 24.50
N ASP A 156 61.64 -58.99 24.82
CA ASP A 156 60.60 -59.60 25.65
C ASP A 156 59.46 -60.17 24.77
N PRO A 157 59.16 -61.49 24.85
CA PRO A 157 58.05 -62.08 24.11
C PRO A 157 56.66 -61.67 24.64
N SER A 158 56.59 -61.08 25.84
CA SER A 158 55.34 -60.65 26.45
C SER A 158 54.83 -59.33 25.87
N VAL A 159 53.51 -59.18 25.79
CA VAL A 159 52.84 -57.94 25.38
C VAL A 159 51.96 -57.50 26.54
N ALA A 160 52.27 -56.34 27.08
CA ALA A 160 51.43 -55.65 28.05
C ALA A 160 50.64 -54.54 27.33
N HIS A 161 49.65 -53.96 28.00
CA HIS A 161 48.80 -52.91 27.42
C HIS A 161 48.64 -51.73 28.36
N VAL A 162 48.51 -50.54 27.80
CA VAL A 162 48.00 -49.36 28.50
C VAL A 162 46.65 -49.03 27.89
N VAL A 163 45.61 -48.99 28.73
CA VAL A 163 44.27 -48.58 28.32
C VAL A 163 44.06 -47.16 28.80
N ILE A 164 43.87 -46.23 27.87
CA ILE A 164 43.44 -44.85 28.16
C ILE A 164 41.93 -44.76 27.88
N ALA A 165 41.18 -44.08 28.74
CA ALA A 165 39.75 -43.84 28.55
C ALA A 165 39.34 -42.43 28.96
N THR A 166 38.41 -41.85 28.21
CA THR A 166 37.79 -40.55 28.48
C THR A 166 36.29 -40.73 28.71
N ASP A 167 35.75 -40.10 29.76
CA ASP A 167 34.31 -40.12 30.05
C ASP A 167 33.55 -39.20 29.06
N VAL A 168 32.76 -39.82 28.19
CA VAL A 168 32.02 -39.10 27.13
C VAL A 168 30.97 -38.17 27.73
N HIS A 169 30.38 -38.53 28.87
CA HIS A 169 29.34 -37.72 29.50
C HIS A 169 29.94 -36.48 30.17
N ALA A 170 31.10 -36.62 30.80
CA ALA A 170 31.84 -35.50 31.37
C ALA A 170 32.33 -34.56 30.26
N ALA A 171 32.91 -35.10 29.19
CA ALA A 171 33.39 -34.29 28.06
C ALA A 171 32.27 -33.53 27.33
N LEU A 172 31.04 -34.05 27.31
CA LEU A 172 29.88 -33.38 26.72
C LEU A 172 29.12 -32.46 27.71
N ALA A 173 29.55 -32.35 28.97
CA ALA A 173 28.87 -31.53 29.96
C ALA A 173 28.86 -30.04 29.57
N GLU A 174 29.96 -29.54 28.99
CA GLU A 174 30.06 -28.17 28.48
C GLU A 174 29.06 -27.92 27.34
N SER A 175 28.94 -28.86 26.39
CA SER A 175 27.97 -28.80 25.29
C SER A 175 26.51 -28.76 25.78
N ARG A 176 26.19 -29.43 26.89
CA ARG A 176 24.86 -29.36 27.51
C ARG A 176 24.59 -28.02 28.18
N GLY A 177 25.60 -27.39 28.76
CA GLY A 177 25.50 -26.03 29.29
C GLY A 177 25.11 -25.03 28.19
N ILE A 178 25.74 -25.15 27.02
CA ILE A 178 25.42 -24.34 25.84
C ILE A 178 23.95 -24.55 25.42
N LEU A 179 23.50 -25.80 25.33
CA LEU A 179 22.11 -26.12 24.99
C LEU A 179 21.10 -25.51 25.98
N ALA A 180 21.41 -25.55 27.29
CA ALA A 180 20.54 -24.95 28.30
C ALA A 180 20.44 -23.42 28.14
N VAL A 181 21.56 -22.74 27.91
CA VAL A 181 21.59 -21.30 27.63
C VAL A 181 20.81 -20.98 26.37
N GLU A 182 20.97 -21.76 25.30
CA GLU A 182 20.25 -21.57 24.04
C GLU A 182 18.73 -21.72 24.22
N ILE A 183 18.27 -22.71 24.99
CA ILE A 183 16.84 -22.86 25.32
C ILE A 183 16.32 -21.63 26.07
N VAL A 184 17.07 -21.12 27.06
CA VAL A 184 16.67 -19.92 27.81
C VAL A 184 16.57 -18.71 26.88
N VAL A 185 17.58 -18.49 26.03
CA VAL A 185 17.56 -17.41 25.03
C VAL A 185 16.39 -17.56 24.08
N ALA A 186 16.11 -18.77 23.59
CA ALA A 186 14.98 -19.03 22.70
C ALA A 186 13.63 -18.69 23.35
N VAL A 187 13.42 -19.10 24.60
CA VAL A 187 12.20 -18.77 25.34
C VAL A 187 12.05 -17.26 25.54
N VAL A 188 13.12 -16.57 25.93
CA VAL A 188 13.11 -15.10 26.12
C VAL A 188 12.79 -14.40 24.79
N CYS A 189 13.42 -14.79 23.69
CA CYS A 189 13.17 -14.24 22.37
C CYS A 189 11.71 -14.47 21.92
N LEU A 190 11.15 -15.66 22.14
CA LEU A 190 9.75 -15.95 21.79
C LEU A 190 8.77 -15.13 22.63
N LEU A 191 9.04 -14.91 23.92
CA LEU A 191 8.22 -14.07 24.78
C LEU A 191 8.25 -12.60 24.32
N LEU A 192 9.45 -12.08 24.00
CA LEU A 192 9.61 -10.72 23.49
C LEU A 192 8.92 -10.54 22.14
N LEU A 193 9.10 -11.48 21.22
CA LEU A 193 8.46 -11.48 19.91
C LEU A 193 6.93 -11.55 20.03
N GLY A 194 6.43 -12.36 20.95
CA GLY A 194 5.00 -12.44 21.26
C GLY A 194 4.45 -11.12 21.82
N LEU A 195 5.17 -10.47 22.73
CA LEU A 195 4.78 -9.19 23.31
C LEU A 195 4.76 -8.06 22.27
N VAL A 196 5.85 -7.91 21.51
CA VAL A 196 5.98 -6.87 20.47
C VAL A 196 4.97 -7.12 19.35
N GLY A 197 4.86 -8.36 18.87
CA GLY A 197 3.88 -8.74 17.86
C GLY A 197 2.44 -8.50 18.32
N TRP A 198 2.14 -8.72 19.60
CA TRP A 198 0.83 -8.41 20.16
C TRP A 198 0.58 -6.90 20.07
N GLN A 199 1.49 -6.06 20.53
CA GLN A 199 1.30 -4.60 20.50
C GLN A 199 1.14 -4.05 19.08
N LEU A 200 2.04 -4.40 18.16
CA LEU A 200 2.00 -3.94 16.77
C LEU A 200 0.70 -4.33 16.07
N ALA A 201 0.28 -5.59 16.22
CA ALA A 201 -0.97 -6.05 15.62
C ALA A 201 -2.21 -5.39 16.25
N GLY A 202 -2.11 -4.88 17.49
CA GLY A 202 -3.17 -4.07 18.10
C GLY A 202 -3.32 -2.72 17.42
N GLY A 203 -2.21 -2.04 17.15
CA GLY A 203 -2.19 -0.74 16.46
C GLY A 203 -2.69 -0.83 15.02
N LEU A 204 -2.15 -1.75 14.23
CA LEU A 204 -2.46 -1.86 12.79
C LEU A 204 -3.91 -2.29 12.49
N LEU A 205 -4.50 -3.15 13.33
CA LEU A 205 -5.83 -3.70 13.07
C LEU A 205 -6.98 -2.91 13.72
N HIS A 206 -6.67 -1.97 14.62
CA HIS A 206 -7.71 -1.18 15.30
C HIS A 206 -8.45 -0.23 14.35
N PRO A 207 -7.76 0.59 13.53
CA PRO A 207 -8.44 1.48 12.59
C PRO A 207 -9.32 0.75 11.57
N ILE A 208 -8.89 -0.43 11.09
CA ILE A 208 -9.67 -1.25 10.15
C ILE A 208 -11.02 -1.66 10.76
N ARG A 209 -11.06 -1.90 12.08
CA ARG A 209 -12.32 -2.19 12.78
C ARG A 209 -13.20 -0.95 12.88
N LEU A 210 -12.62 0.21 13.16
CA LEU A 210 -13.35 1.48 13.16
C LEU A 210 -13.96 1.74 11.78
N LEU A 211 -13.19 1.51 10.71
CA LEU A 211 -13.64 1.66 9.32
C LEU A 211 -14.81 0.71 9.01
N ARG A 212 -14.69 -0.57 9.39
CA ARG A 212 -15.75 -1.57 9.24
C ARG A 212 -17.01 -1.19 10.02
N ASP A 213 -16.85 -0.76 11.26
CA ASP A 213 -17.98 -0.47 12.14
C ASP A 213 -18.68 0.82 11.68
N ALA A 214 -17.95 1.83 11.21
CA ALA A 214 -18.52 3.01 10.58
C ALA A 214 -19.26 2.67 9.29
N ALA A 215 -18.64 1.91 8.38
CA ALA A 215 -19.29 1.43 7.15
C ALA A 215 -20.56 0.59 7.43
N ALA A 216 -20.62 -0.11 8.56
CA ALA A 216 -21.82 -0.86 8.97
C ALA A 216 -22.92 0.01 9.61
N ARG A 217 -22.59 1.23 10.07
CA ARG A 217 -23.54 2.20 10.63
C ARG A 217 -24.07 3.18 9.60
N ILE A 218 -23.26 3.50 8.58
CA ILE A 218 -23.64 4.41 7.51
C ILE A 218 -24.86 3.83 6.78
N THR A 219 -25.94 4.58 6.82
CA THR A 219 -27.21 4.29 6.16
C THR A 219 -27.61 5.50 5.33
N GLU A 220 -28.56 5.34 4.40
CA GLU A 220 -29.05 6.43 3.53
C GLU A 220 -29.54 7.66 4.32
N SER A 221 -29.93 7.48 5.59
CA SER A 221 -30.41 8.54 6.48
C SER A 221 -29.36 9.16 7.41
N ASP A 222 -28.14 8.62 7.46
CA ASP A 222 -27.11 9.04 8.43
C ASP A 222 -25.73 9.07 7.75
N LEU A 223 -25.62 9.96 6.76
CA LEU A 223 -24.39 10.20 6.00
C LEU A 223 -23.50 11.26 6.66
N ASP A 224 -23.93 11.89 7.77
CA ASP A 224 -23.17 12.92 8.49
C ASP A 224 -22.01 12.34 9.33
N GLU A 225 -22.05 11.04 9.65
CA GLU A 225 -21.00 10.39 10.45
C GLU A 225 -19.69 10.33 9.64
N ARG A 226 -18.60 10.87 10.19
CA ARG A 226 -17.25 10.80 9.61
C ARG A 226 -16.34 9.89 10.41
N ILE A 227 -15.46 9.19 9.70
CA ILE A 227 -14.49 8.30 10.33
C ILE A 227 -13.30 9.14 10.79
N PRO A 228 -12.89 9.08 12.07
CA PRO A 228 -11.75 9.84 12.56
C PRO A 228 -10.46 9.38 11.88
N VAL A 229 -9.75 10.30 11.24
CA VAL A 229 -8.45 10.05 10.64
C VAL A 229 -7.39 10.09 11.74
N VAL A 230 -6.72 8.95 11.97
CA VAL A 230 -5.66 8.80 12.98
C VAL A 230 -4.38 8.32 12.30
N GLY A 231 -3.29 9.08 12.44
CA GLY A 231 -1.98 8.72 11.89
C GLY A 231 -1.67 9.37 10.54
N ARG A 232 -0.62 8.86 9.89
CA ARG A 232 -0.12 9.27 8.55
C ARG A 232 0.37 8.05 7.76
N ASP A 233 -0.33 6.93 7.90
CA ASP A 233 -0.06 5.66 7.23
C ASP A 233 -1.09 5.37 6.13
N ASP A 234 -0.91 4.29 5.37
CA ASP A 234 -1.83 3.86 4.29
C ASP A 234 -3.30 3.74 4.76
N VAL A 235 -3.49 3.48 6.05
CA VAL A 235 -4.80 3.36 6.67
C VAL A 235 -5.47 4.73 6.84
N SER A 236 -4.70 5.76 7.19
CA SER A 236 -5.18 7.15 7.24
C SER A 236 -5.53 7.70 5.85
N GLU A 237 -4.77 7.31 4.81
CA GLU A 237 -5.06 7.65 3.42
C GLU A 237 -6.37 7.01 2.96
N LEU A 238 -6.54 5.70 3.19
CA LEU A 238 -7.81 5.01 2.91
C LEU A 238 -9.00 5.65 3.64
N THR A 239 -8.81 6.05 4.91
CA THR A 239 -9.87 6.72 5.69
C THR A 239 -10.26 8.06 5.06
N THR A 240 -9.28 8.80 4.55
CA THR A 240 -9.50 10.06 3.84
C THR A 240 -10.28 9.84 2.54
N THR A 241 -9.89 8.84 1.74
CA THR A 241 -10.59 8.46 0.51
C THR A 241 -12.04 8.04 0.79
N VAL A 242 -12.29 7.25 1.83
CA VAL A 242 -13.64 6.85 2.23
C VAL A 242 -14.47 8.06 2.67
N ASN A 243 -13.92 8.96 3.48
CA ASN A 243 -14.62 10.18 3.86
C ASN A 243 -14.94 11.06 2.64
N GLY A 244 -14.03 11.19 1.67
CA GLY A 244 -14.29 11.93 0.43
C GLY A 244 -15.41 11.31 -0.42
N MET A 245 -15.51 9.97 -0.46
CA MET A 245 -16.65 9.28 -1.08
C MET A 245 -17.97 9.58 -0.33
N LEU A 246 -17.95 9.63 1.01
CA LEU A 246 -19.12 9.98 1.81
C LEU A 246 -19.56 11.43 1.59
N ASP A 247 -18.63 12.37 1.47
CA ASP A 247 -18.93 13.77 1.14
C ASP A 247 -19.67 13.88 -0.20
N ARG A 248 -19.18 13.18 -1.23
CA ARG A 248 -19.82 13.15 -2.56
C ARG A 248 -21.23 12.54 -2.52
N LEU A 249 -21.43 11.51 -1.70
CA LEU A 249 -22.76 10.91 -1.52
C LEU A 249 -23.72 11.86 -0.80
N ASP A 250 -23.26 12.49 0.27
CA ASP A 250 -24.06 13.44 1.06
C ASP A 250 -24.51 14.65 0.22
N GLU A 251 -23.60 15.21 -0.59
CA GLU A 251 -23.92 16.27 -1.53
C GLU A 251 -24.95 15.83 -2.58
N ALA A 252 -24.80 14.64 -3.16
CA ALA A 252 -25.73 14.10 -4.13
C ALA A 252 -27.13 13.88 -3.55
N PHE A 253 -27.23 13.28 -2.35
CA PHE A 253 -28.51 13.06 -1.68
C PHE A 253 -29.18 14.36 -1.25
N THR A 254 -28.41 15.32 -0.75
CA THR A 254 -28.92 16.65 -0.38
C THR A 254 -29.48 17.37 -1.61
N SER A 255 -28.74 17.38 -2.72
CA SER A 255 -29.17 17.97 -4.00
C SER A 255 -30.43 17.28 -4.56
N GLN A 256 -30.50 15.95 -4.46
CA GLN A 256 -31.68 15.19 -4.87
C GLN A 256 -32.91 15.54 -4.02
N ARG A 257 -32.74 15.65 -2.70
CA ARG A 257 -33.83 15.99 -1.78
C ARG A 257 -34.37 17.40 -2.03
N GLN A 258 -33.47 18.36 -2.20
CA GLN A 258 -33.84 19.74 -2.53
C GLN A 258 -34.60 19.81 -3.86
N LEU A 259 -34.16 19.06 -4.88
CA LEU A 259 -34.89 18.96 -6.15
C LEU A 259 -36.31 18.43 -5.96
N LEU A 260 -36.48 17.34 -5.19
CA LEU A 260 -37.81 16.75 -4.96
C LEU A 260 -38.73 17.71 -4.21
N ASP A 261 -38.21 18.45 -3.23
CA ASP A 261 -38.96 19.45 -2.48
C ASP A 261 -39.38 20.62 -3.41
N ASP A 262 -38.47 21.14 -4.22
CA ASP A 262 -38.74 22.22 -5.16
C ASP A 262 -39.77 21.81 -6.23
N VAL A 263 -39.63 20.62 -6.82
CA VAL A 263 -40.60 20.05 -7.77
C VAL A 263 -41.97 19.88 -7.12
N GLY A 264 -42.02 19.41 -5.87
CA GLY A 264 -43.26 19.30 -5.12
C GLY A 264 -43.95 20.64 -4.93
N HIS A 265 -43.20 21.71 -4.66
CA HIS A 265 -43.73 23.06 -4.52
C HIS A 265 -44.24 23.63 -5.85
N GLU A 266 -43.45 23.51 -6.92
CA GLU A 266 -43.79 24.07 -8.24
C GLU A 266 -44.94 23.34 -8.92
N LEU A 267 -45.18 22.04 -8.63
CA LEU A 267 -46.38 21.33 -9.12
C LEU A 267 -47.63 21.61 -8.28
N LYS A 268 -47.49 21.94 -6.99
CA LYS A 268 -48.64 22.18 -6.10
C LYS A 268 -49.38 23.47 -6.42
N THR A 269 -48.65 24.53 -6.75
CA THR A 269 -49.21 25.84 -7.14
C THR A 269 -50.18 25.73 -8.34
N PRO A 270 -49.76 25.20 -9.50
CA PRO A 270 -50.61 25.08 -10.68
C PRO A 270 -51.80 24.15 -10.45
N LEU A 271 -51.61 23.06 -9.70
CA LEU A 271 -52.69 22.15 -9.32
C LEU A 271 -53.75 22.85 -8.46
N THR A 272 -53.32 23.71 -7.55
CA THR A 272 -54.22 24.50 -6.68
C THR A 272 -55.00 25.53 -7.48
N ILE A 273 -54.37 26.17 -8.48
CA ILE A 273 -55.01 27.15 -9.37
C ILE A 273 -56.10 26.48 -10.21
N VAL A 274 -55.78 25.37 -10.90
CA VAL A 274 -56.74 24.63 -11.72
C VAL A 274 -57.91 24.15 -10.86
N ARG A 275 -57.62 23.56 -9.71
CA ARG A 275 -58.65 23.08 -8.79
C ARG A 275 -59.55 24.21 -8.30
N GLY A 276 -58.98 25.35 -7.90
CA GLY A 276 -59.75 26.50 -7.42
C GLY A 276 -60.70 27.06 -8.47
N HIS A 277 -60.25 27.18 -9.72
CA HIS A 277 -61.11 27.66 -10.82
C HIS A 277 -62.21 26.65 -11.16
N LEU A 278 -61.92 25.35 -11.15
CA LEU A 278 -62.93 24.31 -11.37
C LEU A 278 -63.95 24.21 -10.22
N GLU A 279 -63.55 24.49 -8.97
CA GLU A 279 -64.46 24.51 -7.81
C GLU A 279 -65.42 25.71 -7.82
N LEU A 280 -65.01 26.83 -8.43
CA LEU A 280 -65.78 28.08 -8.47
C LEU A 280 -66.57 28.27 -9.77
N LEU A 281 -66.33 27.45 -10.80
CA LEU A 281 -66.93 27.55 -12.12
C LEU A 281 -68.46 27.47 -12.09
N ASP A 282 -69.15 28.44 -12.69
CA ASP A 282 -70.58 28.35 -13.02
C ASP A 282 -70.80 27.58 -14.35
N PRO A 283 -71.39 26.37 -14.35
CA PRO A 283 -71.59 25.59 -15.58
C PRO A 283 -72.62 26.20 -16.53
N SER A 284 -73.39 27.19 -16.08
CA SER A 284 -74.44 27.83 -16.87
C SER A 284 -73.96 29.02 -17.70
N ASP A 285 -72.75 29.52 -17.46
CA ASP A 285 -72.10 30.57 -18.25
C ASP A 285 -71.07 29.96 -19.24
N PRO A 286 -71.40 29.89 -20.55
CA PRO A 286 -70.49 29.34 -21.55
C PRO A 286 -69.17 30.09 -21.69
N ALA A 287 -69.13 31.39 -21.39
CA ALA A 287 -67.92 32.20 -21.49
C ALA A 287 -66.96 31.88 -20.33
N GLU A 288 -67.48 31.70 -19.12
CA GLU A 288 -66.69 31.30 -17.95
C GLU A 288 -66.16 29.87 -18.09
N VAL A 289 -66.96 28.95 -18.64
CA VAL A 289 -66.53 27.59 -18.97
C VAL A 289 -65.38 27.59 -19.97
N ALA A 290 -65.46 28.40 -21.03
CA ALA A 290 -64.39 28.51 -22.01
C ALA A 290 -63.10 29.08 -21.38
N ALA A 291 -63.19 30.17 -20.63
CA ALA A 291 -62.04 30.79 -19.97
C ALA A 291 -61.38 29.84 -18.95
N THR A 292 -62.17 29.12 -18.15
CA THR A 292 -61.67 28.15 -17.17
C THR A 292 -61.02 26.95 -17.84
N ARG A 293 -61.57 26.49 -18.97
CA ARG A 293 -60.98 25.41 -19.78
C ARG A 293 -59.62 25.83 -20.33
N ASP A 294 -59.54 27.02 -20.92
CA ASP A 294 -58.30 27.51 -21.53
C ASP A 294 -57.23 27.70 -20.45
N LEU A 295 -57.57 28.30 -19.31
CA LEU A 295 -56.67 28.40 -18.14
C LEU A 295 -56.20 27.04 -17.63
N ALA A 296 -57.10 26.05 -17.56
CA ALA A 296 -56.73 24.72 -17.10
C ALA A 296 -55.78 24.00 -18.10
N LEU A 297 -55.99 24.18 -19.39
CA LEU A 297 -55.10 23.64 -20.43
C LEU A 297 -53.72 24.31 -20.38
N ASP A 298 -53.68 25.64 -20.29
CA ASP A 298 -52.41 26.39 -20.17
C ASP A 298 -51.58 25.93 -18.96
N GLU A 299 -52.26 25.67 -17.84
CA GLU A 299 -51.58 25.24 -16.62
C GLU A 299 -51.14 23.75 -16.68
N LEU A 300 -51.88 22.89 -17.39
CA LEU A 300 -51.46 21.52 -17.67
C LEU A 300 -50.29 21.46 -18.65
N ASP A 301 -50.26 22.33 -19.66
CA ASP A 301 -49.15 22.47 -20.59
C ASP A 301 -47.90 22.94 -19.83
N ARG A 302 -48.05 23.91 -18.92
CA ARG A 302 -46.96 24.36 -18.04
C ARG A 302 -46.42 23.23 -17.14
N MET A 303 -47.28 22.41 -16.54
CA MET A 303 -46.84 21.23 -15.79
C MET A 303 -46.10 20.24 -16.68
N SER A 304 -46.56 20.04 -17.92
CA SER A 304 -45.94 19.12 -18.88
C SER A 304 -44.54 19.59 -19.27
N SER A 305 -44.35 20.89 -19.51
CA SER A 305 -43.02 21.48 -19.73
C SER A 305 -42.12 21.32 -18.51
N LEU A 306 -42.63 21.56 -17.29
CA LEU A 306 -41.86 21.36 -16.07
C LEU A 306 -41.35 19.90 -15.93
N VAL A 307 -42.20 18.92 -16.23
CA VAL A 307 -41.81 17.49 -16.20
C VAL A 307 -40.76 17.17 -17.25
N ALA A 308 -40.88 17.75 -18.46
CA ALA A 308 -39.86 17.61 -19.50
C ALA A 308 -38.51 18.16 -19.04
N ASP A 309 -38.49 19.38 -18.50
CA ASP A 309 -37.28 20.05 -17.99
C ASP A 309 -36.63 19.26 -16.84
N ILE A 310 -37.41 18.66 -15.93
CA ILE A 310 -36.88 17.81 -14.84
C ILE A 310 -36.24 16.54 -15.41
N THR A 311 -36.89 15.91 -16.38
CA THR A 311 -36.38 14.70 -17.03
C THR A 311 -35.07 15.01 -17.76
N GLU A 312 -35.01 16.15 -18.41
CA GLU A 312 -33.84 16.68 -19.10
C GLU A 312 -32.70 17.01 -18.13
N LEU A 313 -32.99 17.69 -17.02
CA LEU A 313 -32.02 17.98 -15.97
C LEU A 313 -31.48 16.70 -15.31
N SER A 314 -32.33 15.70 -15.10
CA SER A 314 -31.91 14.41 -14.55
C SER A 314 -30.95 13.65 -15.48
N THR A 315 -31.11 13.82 -16.79
CA THR A 315 -30.24 13.21 -17.80
C THR A 315 -29.00 14.05 -18.11
N ALA A 316 -29.03 15.36 -17.86
CA ALA A 316 -27.88 16.25 -18.04
C ALA A 316 -26.94 16.31 -16.83
N GLY A 317 -27.46 16.15 -15.61
CA GLY A 317 -26.68 16.22 -14.36
C GLY A 317 -26.06 14.90 -13.89
N LEU A 318 -26.50 13.76 -14.43
CA LEU A 318 -25.71 12.53 -14.32
C LEU A 318 -24.47 12.73 -15.18
N ALA A 319 -23.30 12.30 -14.69
CA ALA A 319 -22.10 12.14 -15.51
C ALA A 319 -22.33 11.05 -16.58
N SER A 320 -23.31 11.25 -17.47
CA SER A 320 -23.39 10.56 -18.73
C SER A 320 -22.13 10.97 -19.47
N THR A 321 -21.32 10.00 -19.85
CA THR A 321 -20.18 10.18 -20.74
C THR A 321 -20.65 11.08 -21.90
N LEU A 322 -20.13 12.31 -21.96
CA LEU A 322 -20.40 13.20 -23.08
C LEU A 322 -19.93 12.49 -24.36
N ASP A 323 -20.75 12.51 -25.40
CA ASP A 323 -20.35 11.99 -26.70
C ASP A 323 -19.62 13.10 -27.44
N ARG A 324 -18.35 13.33 -27.03
CA ARG A 324 -17.54 14.40 -27.59
C ARG A 324 -16.99 13.98 -28.94
N GLU A 325 -17.23 14.82 -29.94
CA GLU A 325 -16.66 14.67 -31.27
C GLU A 325 -16.12 16.01 -31.78
N PRO A 326 -15.16 16.02 -32.72
CA PRO A 326 -14.70 17.24 -33.37
C PRO A 326 -15.84 17.91 -34.16
N VAL A 327 -16.29 19.07 -33.70
CA VAL A 327 -17.38 19.86 -34.30
C VAL A 327 -16.83 21.17 -34.86
N ASP A 328 -17.13 21.45 -36.13
CA ASP A 328 -16.93 22.75 -36.75
C ASP A 328 -17.92 23.77 -36.14
N ILE A 329 -17.40 24.71 -35.35
CA ILE A 329 -18.20 25.66 -34.58
C ILE A 329 -18.87 26.71 -35.48
N GLU A 330 -18.28 27.08 -36.61
CA GLU A 330 -18.87 28.02 -37.55
C GLU A 330 -20.15 27.42 -38.15
N ALA A 331 -20.08 26.18 -38.63
CA ALA A 331 -21.21 25.43 -39.15
C ALA A 331 -22.26 25.11 -38.07
N PHE A 332 -21.79 24.77 -36.85
CA PHE A 332 -22.67 24.51 -35.71
C PHE A 332 -23.46 25.74 -35.29
N THR A 333 -22.84 26.92 -35.26
CA THR A 333 -23.49 28.20 -34.96
C THR A 333 -24.60 28.50 -35.96
N ALA A 334 -24.35 28.28 -37.25
CA ALA A 334 -25.35 28.43 -38.30
C ALA A 334 -26.55 27.47 -38.12
N SER A 335 -26.28 26.21 -37.76
CA SER A 335 -27.30 25.20 -37.50
C SER A 335 -28.17 25.53 -36.27
N VAL A 336 -27.56 26.03 -35.18
CA VAL A 336 -28.30 26.45 -33.98
C VAL A 336 -29.15 27.68 -34.28
N HIS A 337 -28.62 28.66 -35.03
CA HIS A 337 -29.40 29.82 -35.46
C HIS A 337 -30.62 29.44 -36.31
N GLU A 338 -30.48 28.51 -37.27
CA GLU A 338 -31.62 28.03 -38.07
C GLU A 338 -32.72 27.43 -37.17
N LYS A 339 -32.34 26.61 -36.20
CA LYS A 339 -33.29 26.03 -35.23
C LYS A 339 -33.92 27.10 -34.34
N ALA A 340 -33.15 28.09 -33.90
CA ALA A 340 -33.64 29.15 -33.03
C ALA A 340 -34.69 30.03 -33.73
N THR A 341 -34.56 30.26 -35.04
CA THR A 341 -35.56 31.02 -35.82
C THR A 341 -36.96 30.41 -35.80
N ALA A 342 -37.06 29.09 -35.54
CA ALA A 342 -38.33 28.39 -35.41
C ALA A 342 -38.98 28.56 -34.03
N ILE A 343 -38.24 28.99 -33.00
CA ILE A 343 -38.73 29.15 -31.62
C ILE A 343 -39.76 30.29 -31.56
N SER A 344 -39.44 31.43 -32.17
CA SER A 344 -40.33 32.59 -32.19
C SER A 344 -40.27 33.32 -33.54
N PRO A 345 -41.31 33.18 -34.38
CA PRO A 345 -41.41 33.91 -35.65
C PRO A 345 -41.63 35.42 -35.49
N GLU A 346 -41.93 35.88 -34.27
CA GLU A 346 -42.25 37.29 -33.97
C GLU A 346 -41.00 38.14 -33.71
N HIS A 347 -39.83 37.51 -33.56
CA HIS A 347 -38.54 38.18 -33.31
C HIS A 347 -37.64 38.14 -34.55
N GLU A 348 -36.78 39.15 -34.67
CA GLU A 348 -35.75 39.17 -35.71
C GLU A 348 -34.51 38.43 -35.22
N TRP A 349 -34.21 37.29 -35.83
CA TRP A 349 -33.02 36.49 -35.50
C TRP A 349 -31.86 36.91 -36.39
N THR A 350 -30.73 37.22 -35.77
CA THR A 350 -29.51 37.60 -36.49
C THR A 350 -28.34 36.74 -36.05
N LEU A 351 -27.46 36.48 -37.02
CA LEU A 351 -26.23 35.75 -36.78
C LEU A 351 -25.11 36.76 -36.54
N GLY A 352 -24.49 36.70 -35.37
CA GLY A 352 -23.38 37.55 -34.99
C GLY A 352 -22.04 36.96 -35.43
N GLU A 353 -21.02 37.16 -34.60
CA GLU A 353 -19.70 36.55 -34.82
C GLU A 353 -19.79 35.01 -34.87
N GLN A 354 -18.91 34.41 -35.67
CA GLN A 354 -18.78 32.97 -35.80
C GLN A 354 -17.32 32.57 -35.58
N ALA A 355 -17.08 31.71 -34.60
CA ALA A 355 -15.75 31.17 -34.35
C ALA A 355 -15.38 30.14 -35.43
N ALA A 356 -14.36 30.43 -36.22
CA ALA A 356 -13.82 29.54 -37.24
C ALA A 356 -12.83 28.53 -36.63
N LEU A 357 -13.33 27.62 -35.79
CA LEU A 357 -12.53 26.58 -35.14
C LEU A 357 -13.29 25.25 -35.03
N THR A 358 -12.53 24.18 -34.83
CA THR A 358 -13.07 22.86 -34.46
C THR A 358 -12.85 22.62 -32.98
N ALA A 359 -13.90 22.24 -32.25
CA ALA A 359 -13.81 21.89 -30.83
C ALA A 359 -14.35 20.48 -30.56
N ASP A 360 -13.75 19.77 -29.62
CA ASP A 360 -14.17 18.42 -29.21
C ASP A 360 -15.29 18.53 -28.16
N VAL A 361 -16.54 18.48 -28.62
CA VAL A 361 -17.73 18.79 -27.81
C VAL A 361 -18.89 17.84 -28.13
N ASP A 362 -19.85 17.73 -27.20
CA ASP A 362 -21.12 17.05 -27.48
C ASP A 362 -22.08 18.05 -28.14
N ALA A 363 -22.15 17.99 -29.48
CA ALA A 363 -22.97 18.90 -30.28
C ALA A 363 -24.46 18.88 -29.86
N GLY A 364 -24.97 17.71 -29.48
CA GLY A 364 -26.37 17.53 -29.08
C GLY A 364 -26.68 18.29 -27.80
N ARG A 365 -25.85 18.10 -26.77
CA ARG A 365 -26.00 18.77 -25.48
C ARG A 365 -25.75 20.27 -25.57
N LEU A 366 -24.72 20.71 -26.30
CA LEU A 366 -24.48 22.15 -26.46
C LEU A 366 -25.60 22.84 -27.24
N ALA A 367 -26.15 22.21 -28.29
CA ALA A 367 -27.26 22.78 -29.04
C ALA A 367 -28.50 22.93 -28.15
N GLN A 368 -28.76 21.94 -27.30
CA GLN A 368 -29.81 21.98 -26.29
C GLN A 368 -29.64 23.17 -25.34
N ALA A 369 -28.47 23.34 -24.73
CA ALA A 369 -28.19 24.47 -23.84
C ALA A 369 -28.35 25.83 -24.55
N TRP A 370 -27.83 25.93 -25.78
CA TRP A 370 -27.86 27.19 -26.54
C TRP A 370 -29.27 27.56 -26.99
N LEU A 371 -30.08 26.58 -27.40
CA LEU A 371 -31.50 26.78 -27.71
C LEU A 371 -32.30 27.17 -26.47
N GLN A 372 -31.92 26.69 -25.27
CA GLN A 372 -32.54 27.11 -24.02
C GLN A 372 -32.25 28.59 -23.70
N LEU A 373 -31.03 29.06 -23.98
CA LEU A 373 -30.70 30.49 -23.91
C LEU A 373 -31.51 31.30 -24.93
N ALA A 374 -31.65 30.79 -26.15
CA ALA A 374 -32.43 31.43 -27.22
C ALA A 374 -33.93 31.53 -26.88
N ASP A 375 -34.52 30.47 -26.36
CA ASP A 375 -35.90 30.46 -25.87
C ASP A 375 -36.10 31.43 -24.69
N ASN A 376 -35.12 31.51 -23.79
CA ASN A 376 -35.12 32.51 -22.72
C ASN A 376 -35.09 33.95 -23.29
N ALA A 377 -34.19 34.24 -24.24
CA ALA A 377 -34.13 35.53 -24.91
C ALA A 377 -35.47 35.90 -25.58
N ALA A 378 -36.09 34.97 -26.30
CA ALA A 378 -37.39 35.20 -26.96
C ALA A 378 -38.56 35.44 -26.00
N LYS A 379 -38.52 34.83 -24.81
CA LYS A 379 -39.57 34.99 -23.78
C LYS A 379 -39.51 36.34 -23.05
N TYR A 380 -38.31 36.89 -22.87
CA TYR A 380 -38.10 38.11 -22.07
C TYR A 380 -37.87 39.36 -22.91
N SER A 381 -37.63 39.22 -24.21
CA SER A 381 -37.49 40.35 -25.12
C SER A 381 -38.85 40.90 -25.58
N PRO A 382 -38.95 42.21 -25.88
CA PRO A 382 -40.14 42.77 -26.52
C PRO A 382 -40.37 42.17 -27.92
N ALA A 383 -41.63 41.91 -28.29
CA ALA A 383 -41.96 41.41 -29.63
C ALA A 383 -41.41 42.32 -30.74
N GLY A 384 -40.84 41.72 -31.79
CA GLY A 384 -40.19 42.43 -32.90
C GLY A 384 -38.78 42.96 -32.61
N SER A 385 -38.21 42.68 -31.43
CA SER A 385 -36.80 42.97 -31.13
C SER A 385 -35.84 41.98 -31.80
N THR A 386 -34.56 42.32 -31.80
CA THR A 386 -33.51 41.51 -32.40
C THR A 386 -32.86 40.60 -31.36
N ILE A 387 -32.71 39.32 -31.70
CA ILE A 387 -31.95 38.35 -30.90
C ILE A 387 -30.73 37.93 -31.72
N VAL A 388 -29.55 37.99 -31.11
CA VAL A 388 -28.28 37.69 -31.78
C VAL A 388 -27.71 36.39 -31.24
N ILE A 389 -27.45 35.42 -32.12
CA ILE A 389 -26.71 34.19 -31.77
C ILE A 389 -25.29 34.34 -32.30
N SER A 390 -24.28 34.15 -31.44
CA SER A 390 -22.88 34.26 -31.85
C SER A 390 -21.94 33.32 -31.12
N SER A 391 -20.90 32.86 -31.80
CA SER A 391 -19.76 32.17 -31.21
C SER A 391 -18.49 32.99 -31.41
N ARG A 392 -17.64 33.03 -30.40
CA ARG A 392 -16.32 33.67 -30.48
C ARG A 392 -15.27 32.78 -29.83
N PHE A 393 -14.03 32.89 -30.29
CA PHE A 393 -12.88 32.36 -29.61
C PHE A 393 -12.22 33.48 -28.82
N ASP A 394 -12.17 33.33 -27.50
CA ASP A 394 -11.47 34.27 -26.64
C ASP A 394 -10.00 33.84 -26.55
N GLU A 395 -9.10 34.60 -27.18
CA GLU A 395 -7.65 34.35 -27.23
C GLU A 395 -6.88 34.95 -26.04
N SER A 396 -7.57 35.35 -24.96
CA SER A 396 -6.92 35.84 -23.75
C SER A 396 -6.10 34.75 -23.03
N ASP A 397 -5.46 35.10 -21.90
CA ASP A 397 -4.59 34.18 -21.12
C ASP A 397 -5.27 32.83 -20.74
N ASP A 398 -6.61 32.75 -20.80
CA ASP A 398 -7.39 31.52 -20.64
C ASP A 398 -8.27 31.27 -21.89
N PRO A 399 -7.76 30.52 -22.89
CA PRO A 399 -8.43 30.38 -24.17
C PRO A 399 -9.74 29.61 -24.05
N ALA A 400 -10.84 30.23 -24.49
CA ALA A 400 -12.16 29.67 -24.34
C ALA A 400 -13.03 29.86 -25.59
N LEU A 401 -13.79 28.82 -25.93
CA LEU A 401 -14.91 28.94 -26.84
C LEU A 401 -16.09 29.57 -26.09
N VAL A 402 -16.59 30.70 -26.59
CA VAL A 402 -17.75 31.37 -26.00
C VAL A 402 -18.93 31.32 -26.96
N LEU A 403 -20.00 30.64 -26.55
CA LEU A 403 -21.27 30.56 -27.26
C LEU A 403 -22.28 31.48 -26.58
N SER A 404 -22.91 32.39 -27.31
CA SER A 404 -23.70 33.45 -26.69
C SER A 404 -25.02 33.75 -27.39
N VAL A 405 -25.96 34.30 -26.61
CA VAL A 405 -27.24 34.83 -27.05
C VAL A 405 -27.40 36.23 -26.46
N ALA A 406 -27.53 37.24 -27.32
CA ALA A 406 -27.81 38.61 -26.91
C ALA A 406 -29.28 38.94 -27.17
N ASP A 407 -29.92 39.59 -26.20
CA ASP A 407 -31.32 39.97 -26.21
C ASP A 407 -31.51 41.45 -25.86
N ASP A 408 -32.68 42.01 -26.21
CA ASP A 408 -33.10 43.39 -25.90
C ASP A 408 -34.14 43.43 -24.76
N GLY A 409 -34.10 42.43 -23.87
CA GLY A 409 -34.96 42.32 -22.69
C GLY A 409 -34.63 43.37 -21.62
N PRO A 410 -35.24 43.26 -20.42
CA PRO A 410 -35.04 44.24 -19.34
C PRO A 410 -33.68 44.14 -18.62
N GLY A 411 -32.79 43.25 -19.05
CA GLY A 411 -31.54 42.94 -18.36
C GLY A 411 -31.71 42.10 -17.08
N VAL A 412 -30.59 41.64 -16.52
CA VAL A 412 -30.56 40.91 -15.24
C VAL A 412 -29.94 41.78 -14.15
N PRO A 413 -30.66 42.05 -13.04
CA PRO A 413 -30.10 42.79 -11.91
C PRO A 413 -28.81 42.15 -11.40
N GLU A 414 -27.80 42.96 -11.12
CA GLU A 414 -26.46 42.47 -10.72
C GLU A 414 -26.49 41.52 -9.52
N ALA A 415 -27.36 41.78 -8.54
CA ALA A 415 -27.55 40.92 -7.37
C ALA A 415 -28.15 39.52 -7.68
N LEU A 416 -28.67 39.31 -8.89
CA LEU A 416 -29.25 38.05 -9.34
C LEU A 416 -28.40 37.33 -10.39
N ARG A 417 -27.36 37.96 -10.96
CA ARG A 417 -26.59 37.37 -12.08
C ARG A 417 -25.94 36.04 -11.74
N GLU A 418 -25.43 35.87 -10.52
CA GLU A 418 -24.85 34.60 -10.07
C GLU A 418 -25.92 33.53 -9.81
N ARG A 419 -27.08 33.95 -9.30
CA ARG A 419 -28.14 33.04 -8.85
C ARG A 419 -29.18 32.71 -9.91
N ILE A 420 -29.17 33.41 -11.05
CA ILE A 420 -30.17 33.20 -12.12
C ILE A 420 -30.03 31.82 -12.78
N PHE A 421 -28.86 31.19 -12.64
CA PHE A 421 -28.59 29.82 -13.06
C PHE A 421 -28.98 28.78 -12.00
N ASP A 422 -29.33 29.20 -10.78
CA ASP A 422 -29.88 28.29 -9.77
C ASP A 422 -31.28 27.81 -10.20
N ARG A 423 -31.61 26.58 -9.80
CA ARG A 423 -32.91 25.96 -10.08
C ARG A 423 -34.05 26.81 -9.52
N PHE A 424 -35.11 26.97 -10.31
CA PHE A 424 -36.35 27.67 -9.94
C PHE A 424 -36.18 29.16 -9.59
N THR A 425 -35.01 29.75 -9.85
CA THR A 425 -34.79 31.18 -9.67
C THR A 425 -35.50 31.97 -10.77
N ARG A 426 -36.24 33.01 -10.37
CA ARG A 426 -36.94 33.92 -11.29
C ARG A 426 -36.70 35.36 -10.89
N VAL A 427 -36.51 36.23 -11.89
CA VAL A 427 -36.46 37.68 -11.66
C VAL A 427 -37.88 38.14 -11.28
N SER A 428 -38.04 38.64 -10.06
CA SER A 428 -39.33 39.08 -9.53
C SER A 428 -39.83 40.30 -10.32
N GLY A 429 -40.79 40.11 -11.24
CA GLY A 429 -41.34 41.22 -12.02
C GLY A 429 -42.27 40.83 -13.19
N GLY A 430 -42.07 39.66 -13.79
CA GLY A 430 -42.88 39.20 -14.93
C GLY A 430 -44.12 38.39 -14.51
N ARG A 431 -45.20 39.05 -14.07
CA ARG A 431 -46.51 38.37 -13.97
C ARG A 431 -47.00 38.04 -15.39
N GLY A 432 -46.84 36.79 -15.83
CA GLY A 432 -47.41 36.28 -17.08
C GLY A 432 -46.45 35.57 -18.05
N VAL A 433 -45.14 35.55 -17.79
CA VAL A 433 -44.18 34.84 -18.67
C VAL A 433 -44.10 33.36 -18.27
N ALA A 434 -44.43 32.46 -19.19
CA ALA A 434 -44.41 31.02 -18.99
C ALA A 434 -42.97 30.47 -18.93
N GLY A 435 -42.61 29.80 -17.84
CA GLY A 435 -41.31 29.16 -17.64
C GLY A 435 -41.19 28.47 -16.29
N SER A 436 -40.51 27.33 -16.26
CA SER A 436 -40.25 26.50 -15.07
C SER A 436 -39.18 27.07 -14.14
N GLY A 437 -38.32 27.96 -14.64
CA GLY A 437 -37.10 28.39 -13.92
C GLY A 437 -35.99 27.33 -13.92
N LEU A 438 -36.13 26.25 -14.69
CA LEU A 438 -35.12 25.20 -14.80
C LEU A 438 -34.20 25.38 -16.01
N GLY A 439 -34.61 26.12 -17.03
CA GLY A 439 -33.85 26.26 -18.28
C GLY A 439 -32.40 26.71 -18.09
N LEU A 440 -32.17 27.79 -17.34
CA LEU A 440 -30.80 28.28 -17.10
C LEU A 440 -29.97 27.32 -16.23
N SER A 441 -30.60 26.55 -15.34
CA SER A 441 -29.91 25.51 -14.58
C SER A 441 -29.49 24.32 -15.44
N ILE A 442 -30.23 24.01 -16.51
CA ILE A 442 -29.85 23.00 -17.52
C ILE A 442 -28.64 23.51 -18.31
N VAL A 443 -28.63 24.79 -18.70
CA VAL A 443 -27.49 25.44 -19.38
C VAL A 443 -26.23 25.33 -18.52
N GLN A 444 -26.31 25.69 -17.24
CA GLN A 444 -25.19 25.59 -16.30
C GLN A 444 -24.71 24.15 -16.13
N ALA A 445 -25.62 23.17 -16.02
CA ALA A 445 -25.25 21.76 -15.90
C ALA A 445 -24.51 21.24 -17.15
N ILE A 446 -24.98 21.61 -18.35
CA ILE A 446 -24.34 21.22 -19.60
C ILE A 446 -22.98 21.89 -19.76
N ALA A 447 -22.87 23.18 -19.43
CA ALA A 447 -21.60 23.91 -19.45
C ALA A 447 -20.58 23.25 -18.50
N ALA A 448 -20.99 22.96 -17.27
CA ALA A 448 -20.15 22.29 -16.27
C ALA A 448 -19.72 20.89 -16.72
N ALA A 449 -20.59 20.11 -17.35
CA ALA A 449 -20.24 18.79 -17.91
C ALA A 449 -19.14 18.90 -18.99
N HIS A 450 -19.10 20.01 -19.73
CA HIS A 450 -18.05 20.31 -20.71
C HIS A 450 -16.79 20.93 -20.09
N GLY A 451 -16.73 21.11 -18.76
CA GLY A 451 -15.61 21.76 -18.07
C GLY A 451 -15.67 23.29 -18.09
N GLY A 452 -16.80 23.87 -18.48
CA GLY A 452 -17.04 25.30 -18.58
C GLY A 452 -18.06 25.85 -17.58
N TRP A 453 -18.51 27.09 -17.81
CA TRP A 453 -19.56 27.74 -17.01
C TRP A 453 -20.47 28.62 -17.89
N ALA A 454 -21.65 28.95 -17.37
CA ALA A 454 -22.53 29.95 -17.98
C ALA A 454 -22.46 31.27 -17.21
N GLU A 455 -22.59 32.38 -17.92
CA GLU A 455 -22.54 33.74 -17.37
C GLU A 455 -23.56 34.65 -18.06
N VAL A 456 -23.84 35.78 -17.42
CA VAL A 456 -24.71 36.82 -17.98
C VAL A 456 -24.09 38.20 -17.78
N GLU A 457 -24.07 38.98 -18.85
CA GLU A 457 -23.62 40.37 -18.87
C GLU A 457 -24.74 41.28 -19.39
N ASP A 458 -24.64 42.59 -19.14
CA ASP A 458 -25.55 43.55 -19.78
C ASP A 458 -25.08 43.87 -21.20
N THR A 459 -26.01 44.01 -22.14
CA THR A 459 -25.69 44.58 -23.46
C THR A 459 -25.59 46.10 -23.38
N ARG A 460 -24.87 46.70 -24.34
CA ARG A 460 -24.76 48.17 -24.44
C ARG A 460 -26.10 48.90 -24.66
N GLN A 461 -27.18 48.15 -24.94
CA GLN A 461 -28.52 48.66 -25.25
C GLN A 461 -29.58 48.30 -24.20
N ALA A 462 -29.15 47.95 -22.97
CA ALA A 462 -30.00 47.63 -21.81
C ALA A 462 -30.70 46.25 -21.82
N GLY A 463 -30.24 45.32 -22.66
CA GLY A 463 -30.64 43.91 -22.64
C GLY A 463 -29.60 42.99 -22.00
N SER A 464 -29.70 41.68 -22.23
CA SER A 464 -28.80 40.68 -21.60
C SER A 464 -27.98 39.92 -22.64
N LEU A 465 -26.73 39.60 -22.29
CA LEU A 465 -25.86 38.70 -23.04
C LEU A 465 -25.61 37.45 -22.19
N PHE A 466 -26.30 36.37 -22.52
CA PHE A 466 -26.04 35.07 -21.91
C PHE A 466 -24.95 34.35 -22.69
N SER A 467 -23.95 33.83 -21.99
CA SER A 467 -22.82 33.13 -22.61
C SER A 467 -22.53 31.79 -21.92
N ILE A 468 -22.14 30.79 -22.70
CA ILE A 468 -21.53 29.53 -22.26
C ILE A 468 -20.06 29.61 -22.62
N ARG A 469 -19.17 29.52 -21.63
CA ARG A 469 -17.72 29.54 -21.84
C ARG A 469 -17.15 28.14 -21.63
N LEU A 470 -16.47 27.62 -22.63
CA LEU A 470 -15.83 26.31 -22.61
C LEU A 470 -14.31 26.50 -22.75
N PRO A 471 -13.51 26.21 -21.72
CA PRO A 471 -12.06 26.23 -21.83
C PRO A 471 -11.60 25.24 -22.89
N LEU A 472 -10.82 25.70 -23.86
CA LEU A 472 -10.23 24.82 -24.86
C LEU A 472 -8.82 24.48 -24.40
N ALA A 473 -8.54 23.18 -24.24
CA ALA A 473 -7.17 22.74 -24.09
C ALA A 473 -6.46 23.03 -25.41
N VAL A 474 -5.61 24.05 -25.43
CA VAL A 474 -4.61 24.20 -26.49
C VAL A 474 -3.78 22.93 -26.43
N ALA A 475 -3.91 22.09 -27.45
CA ALA A 475 -2.89 21.09 -27.68
C ALA A 475 -1.62 21.89 -27.97
N ASP A 476 -0.67 21.90 -27.04
CA ASP A 476 0.69 22.27 -27.37
C ASP A 476 1.12 21.29 -28.45
N ASP A 477 1.02 21.70 -29.71
CA ASP A 477 1.74 21.08 -30.80
C ASP A 477 3.22 21.27 -30.45
N ASP A 478 3.77 20.26 -29.79
CA ASP A 478 5.19 20.09 -29.49
C ASP A 478 5.93 19.83 -30.83
N GLU A 479 5.90 20.82 -31.72
CA GLU A 479 6.87 20.98 -32.80
C GLU A 479 7.95 21.91 -32.28
N GLY A 480 9.01 21.28 -31.77
CA GLY A 480 10.22 21.95 -31.32
C GLY A 480 10.71 23.00 -32.32
N SER A 481 10.75 24.24 -31.86
CA SER A 481 11.63 25.26 -32.43
C SER A 481 12.31 26.01 -31.29
N ASP A 482 13.63 25.79 -31.19
CA ASP A 482 14.55 26.67 -30.50
C ASP A 482 14.32 28.11 -30.96
N THR A 483 13.86 29.00 -30.07
CA THR A 483 14.25 30.41 -30.16
C THR A 483 14.16 31.07 -28.78
N ASP A 484 15.34 31.37 -28.22
CA ASP A 484 15.53 32.32 -27.12
C ASP A 484 14.85 33.66 -27.44
N LEU A 485 13.92 34.10 -26.58
CA LEU A 485 13.53 35.50 -26.50
C LEU A 485 13.42 35.93 -25.03
N ASP A 486 14.43 36.69 -24.61
CA ASP A 486 14.44 37.52 -23.41
C ASP A 486 13.26 38.50 -23.41
N LEU A 487 12.46 38.51 -22.35
CA LEU A 487 11.55 39.61 -22.03
C LEU A 487 11.71 40.05 -20.57
N ASP A 488 11.83 41.37 -20.42
CA ASP A 488 12.09 42.14 -19.20
C ASP A 488 10.95 42.01 -18.15
N PRO A 489 11.26 42.00 -16.85
CA PRO A 489 10.27 41.83 -15.79
C PRO A 489 9.82 43.18 -15.21
N ASP A 490 8.98 43.96 -15.90
CA ASP A 490 8.27 45.08 -15.25
C ASP A 490 7.00 45.55 -16.00
N GLU A 491 6.00 44.68 -16.12
CA GLU A 491 4.58 45.00 -16.42
C GLU A 491 3.84 43.64 -16.37
N THR A 492 2.95 43.31 -15.44
CA THR A 492 1.72 44.00 -15.07
C THR A 492 1.18 43.37 -13.78
N ALA A 493 0.85 44.23 -12.81
CA ALA A 493 -0.04 43.87 -11.71
C ALA A 493 -1.45 44.37 -12.05
N ALA A 494 -2.46 43.49 -12.04
CA ALA A 494 -3.80 43.68 -11.44
C ALA A 494 -4.93 42.83 -12.10
N ILE A 495 -5.16 41.59 -11.64
CA ILE A 495 -6.44 40.83 -11.69
C ILE A 495 -6.45 39.88 -10.45
N PRO A 496 -7.58 39.64 -9.75
CA PRO A 496 -7.57 39.04 -8.40
C PRO A 496 -7.10 37.57 -8.39
N ARG A 497 -5.97 37.33 -7.71
CA ARG A 497 -5.28 36.03 -7.55
C ARG A 497 -6.10 34.90 -6.89
N SER A 498 -7.35 35.12 -6.50
CA SER A 498 -8.16 34.15 -5.75
C SER A 498 -8.93 33.16 -6.64
N ALA A 499 -9.36 33.55 -7.84
CA ALA A 499 -10.11 32.67 -8.75
C ALA A 499 -9.18 31.73 -9.54
N MET A 500 -8.05 32.24 -10.03
CA MET A 500 -7.05 31.47 -10.76
C MET A 500 -6.36 30.43 -9.85
N ALA A 501 -6.13 30.76 -8.58
CA ALA A 501 -5.62 29.80 -7.60
C ALA A 501 -6.61 28.66 -7.30
N GLN A 502 -7.92 28.92 -7.32
CA GLN A 502 -8.94 27.89 -7.16
C GLN A 502 -9.08 27.00 -8.41
N ALA A 503 -9.01 27.59 -9.61
CA ALA A 503 -9.05 26.82 -10.87
C ALA A 503 -7.80 25.96 -11.06
N ILE A 504 -6.61 26.48 -10.72
CA ILE A 504 -5.36 25.70 -10.75
C ILE A 504 -5.41 24.60 -9.70
N ALA A 505 -5.86 24.88 -8.47
CA ALA A 505 -6.00 23.86 -7.44
C ALA A 505 -7.01 22.76 -7.81
N LEU A 506 -8.11 23.11 -8.50
CA LEU A 506 -9.09 22.15 -8.99
C LEU A 506 -8.50 21.27 -10.10
N ARG A 507 -7.76 21.88 -11.05
CA ARG A 507 -7.11 21.18 -12.16
C ARG A 507 -5.98 20.27 -11.69
N GLU A 508 -5.19 20.68 -10.71
CA GLU A 508 -4.17 19.85 -10.06
C GLU A 508 -4.79 18.70 -9.27
N ALA A 509 -5.92 18.93 -8.58
CA ALA A 509 -6.66 17.88 -7.88
C ALA A 509 -7.26 16.86 -8.85
N GLN A 510 -7.80 17.30 -9.99
CA GLN A 510 -8.35 16.41 -11.03
C GLN A 510 -7.25 15.60 -11.71
N ALA A 511 -6.13 16.22 -12.08
CA ALA A 511 -5.00 15.50 -12.67
C ALA A 511 -4.38 14.48 -11.71
N ALA A 512 -4.33 14.78 -10.41
CA ALA A 512 -3.87 13.83 -9.39
C ALA A 512 -4.84 12.65 -9.23
N GLN A 513 -6.15 12.89 -9.35
CA GLN A 513 -7.19 11.87 -9.26
C GLN A 513 -7.15 10.92 -10.48
N ASP A 514 -7.01 11.46 -11.68
CA ASP A 514 -6.89 10.67 -12.93
C ASP A 514 -5.62 9.81 -12.94
N ALA A 515 -4.50 10.34 -12.42
CA ALA A 515 -3.26 9.59 -12.27
C ALA A 515 -3.38 8.42 -11.25
N ALA A 516 -4.11 8.63 -10.15
CA ALA A 516 -4.35 7.61 -9.14
C ALA A 516 -5.28 6.49 -9.64
N GLU A 517 -6.31 6.83 -10.41
CA GLU A 517 -7.23 5.87 -11.03
C GLU A 517 -6.52 5.05 -12.13
N ALA A 518 -5.64 5.67 -12.92
CA ALA A 518 -4.82 4.97 -13.91
C ALA A 518 -3.84 3.97 -13.27
N GLN A 519 -3.19 4.34 -12.16
CA GLN A 519 -2.30 3.43 -11.42
C GLN A 519 -3.06 2.27 -10.76
N THR A 520 -4.24 2.53 -10.22
CA THR A 520 -5.10 1.50 -9.59
C THR A 520 -5.62 0.51 -10.64
N THR A 521 -6.00 1.02 -11.81
CA THR A 521 -6.48 0.20 -12.94
C THR A 521 -5.35 -0.65 -13.53
N ALA A 522 -4.14 -0.10 -13.67
CA ALA A 522 -2.96 -0.85 -14.10
C ALA A 522 -2.56 -1.95 -13.10
N ALA A 523 -2.68 -1.68 -11.79
CA ALA A 523 -2.41 -2.66 -10.74
C ALA A 523 -3.47 -3.78 -10.68
N MET A 524 -4.74 -3.50 -11.00
CA MET A 524 -5.81 -4.51 -11.06
C MET A 524 -5.77 -5.38 -12.32
N GLN A 525 -5.23 -4.88 -13.43
CA GLN A 525 -5.06 -5.67 -14.67
C GLN A 525 -3.83 -6.59 -14.65
N ALA A 526 -2.86 -6.33 -13.77
CA ALA A 526 -1.71 -7.19 -13.52
C ALA A 526 -2.04 -8.34 -12.54
N GLY A 527 -2.82 -9.33 -13.00
CA GLY A 527 -2.98 -10.61 -12.29
C GLY A 527 -1.70 -11.46 -12.29
N PRO A 528 -1.54 -12.43 -11.37
CA PRO A 528 -0.29 -13.18 -11.20
C PRO A 528 -0.05 -14.13 -12.38
N THR A 529 1.12 -13.99 -13.02
CA THR A 529 1.59 -14.90 -14.07
C THR A 529 1.92 -16.28 -13.49
N PRO A 530 1.33 -17.38 -14.00
CA PRO A 530 1.77 -18.74 -13.69
C PRO A 530 3.07 -19.07 -14.44
N GLY A 531 3.91 -19.88 -13.80
CA GLY A 531 5.29 -20.10 -14.20
C GLY A 531 5.50 -20.84 -15.50
N ASP A 532 6.70 -20.64 -16.05
CA ASP A 532 7.29 -21.51 -17.06
C ASP A 532 8.64 -22.04 -16.59
N ALA A 533 8.80 -23.35 -16.74
CA ALA A 533 9.93 -24.13 -16.31
C ALA A 533 10.80 -24.55 -17.51
N ARG A 534 12.12 -24.48 -17.29
CA ARG A 534 13.24 -25.23 -17.94
C ARG A 534 13.77 -24.73 -19.31
N PRO A 535 14.96 -25.20 -19.76
CA PRO A 535 16.29 -25.21 -19.11
C PRO A 535 17.44 -24.81 -20.11
N ALA A 536 18.64 -24.42 -19.65
CA ALA A 536 19.92 -24.47 -20.42
C ALA A 536 21.07 -23.93 -19.53
N ASN A 537 22.00 -24.77 -19.06
CA ASN A 537 23.34 -25.01 -19.64
C ASN A 537 23.68 -24.22 -20.91
N ASP A 538 24.61 -23.25 -20.78
CA ASP A 538 25.85 -23.23 -21.57
C ASP A 538 26.80 -22.12 -21.05
N GLU A 539 28.01 -22.53 -20.67
CA GLU A 539 29.21 -21.71 -20.40
C GLU A 539 29.92 -21.48 -21.76
N PRO A 540 30.52 -20.29 -22.06
CA PRO A 540 31.99 -20.11 -21.90
C PRO A 540 32.45 -18.60 -21.83
N PRO A 541 33.75 -18.24 -21.96
CA PRO A 541 34.92 -18.73 -21.24
C PRO A 541 35.66 -17.61 -20.45
N ARG A 542 36.59 -18.07 -19.60
CA ARG A 542 37.54 -17.30 -18.79
C ARG A 542 38.54 -16.48 -19.62
N SER A 543 38.87 -15.27 -19.16
CA SER A 543 40.07 -14.54 -19.56
C SER A 543 40.94 -14.19 -18.34
N ARG A 544 42.24 -14.22 -18.57
CA ARG A 544 43.37 -14.19 -17.62
C ARG A 544 43.65 -12.79 -17.06
N ALA A 545 44.22 -12.77 -15.85
CA ALA A 545 44.81 -11.65 -15.12
C ALA A 545 45.97 -10.93 -15.88
N PRO A 546 46.52 -9.82 -15.33
CA PRO A 546 47.53 -9.95 -14.26
C PRO A 546 47.44 -8.92 -13.11
N SER A 547 48.03 -9.29 -11.98
CA SER A 547 48.38 -8.46 -10.81
C SER A 547 49.37 -7.32 -11.16
N PRO A 548 49.59 -6.39 -10.21
CA PRO A 548 50.94 -6.32 -9.63
C PRO A 548 51.00 -6.15 -8.10
N GLU A 549 52.16 -6.55 -7.60
CA GLU A 549 52.69 -6.54 -6.23
C GLU A 549 53.05 -5.13 -5.71
N ASP A 550 53.11 -5.07 -4.38
CA ASP A 550 53.97 -4.27 -3.48
C ASP A 550 53.99 -2.73 -3.57
N ASP A 551 53.49 -2.07 -2.52
CA ASP A 551 54.34 -1.24 -1.65
C ASP A 551 53.63 -0.87 -0.33
N PHE A 552 54.23 -1.28 0.80
CA PHE A 552 53.99 -0.70 2.13
C PHE A 552 54.92 0.50 2.32
N PRO A 553 54.55 1.48 3.15
CA PRO A 553 55.38 1.63 4.34
C PRO A 553 54.61 1.92 5.64
N ASP A 554 55.38 1.65 6.68
CA ASP A 554 55.18 1.63 8.12
C ASP A 554 54.88 2.99 8.81
N LEU A 555 54.37 2.85 10.04
CA LEU A 555 54.49 3.73 11.23
C LEU A 555 53.69 5.06 11.28
N VAL A 556 52.85 5.21 12.33
CA VAL A 556 53.22 5.90 13.59
C VAL A 556 52.05 5.86 14.60
N ASP A 557 52.41 5.42 15.80
CA ASP A 557 51.73 5.50 17.10
C ASP A 557 51.40 6.96 17.51
N THR A 558 50.17 7.24 17.95
CA THR A 558 49.96 8.25 19.01
C THR A 558 48.81 7.86 19.94
N SER A 559 49.23 7.54 21.16
CA SER A 559 48.42 7.53 22.38
C SER A 559 48.32 8.93 22.99
N ALA A 560 47.12 9.36 23.40
CA ALA A 560 46.84 10.34 24.48
C ALA A 560 45.32 10.43 24.73
N ARG A 561 44.77 9.87 25.82
CA ARG A 561 44.55 10.46 27.17
C ARG A 561 43.51 11.60 27.26
N ARG A 562 42.44 11.29 28.03
CA ARG A 562 41.71 12.08 29.08
C ARG A 562 41.40 13.56 28.76
N SER A 563 40.19 14.08 28.95
CA SER A 563 39.49 14.25 30.24
C SER A 563 38.11 14.90 30.02
N ALA A 564 37.15 14.58 30.88
CA ALA A 564 35.84 15.22 31.13
C ALA A 564 36.02 16.71 31.64
N PRO A 565 35.00 17.51 32.11
CA PRO A 565 33.73 17.12 32.75
C PRO A 565 32.49 18.04 32.46
N GLU A 566 31.26 17.55 32.69
CA GLU A 566 30.30 17.82 33.81
C GLU A 566 29.25 18.93 33.57
N ASP A 567 27.99 18.50 33.68
CA ASP A 567 26.84 19.05 34.42
C ASP A 567 26.80 20.52 34.83
N HIS A 568 25.62 21.14 34.63
CA HIS A 568 24.91 21.80 35.73
C HIS A 568 23.40 21.98 35.44
N ALA A 569 22.61 21.59 36.46
CA ALA A 569 21.29 22.05 36.89
C ALA A 569 20.02 21.50 36.20
#